data_AF-A0A9X4BU92-F1
#
_entry.id   AF-A0A9X4BU92-F1
#
_cell.length_a   1.000
_cell.length_b   1.000
_cell.length_c   1.000
_cell.angle_alpha   90.00
_cell.angle_beta   90.00
_cell.angle_gamma   90.00
#
_symmetry.space_group_name_H-M   'P 1'
#
loop_
_entity.id
_entity.type
_entity.pdbx_description
1 polymer ?
#
loop_
_entity_poly.entity_id
_entity_poly.type
_entity_poly.pdbx_seq_one_letter_code
_entity_poly.pdbx_strand_id
1 'polypeptide(L)'
;MSTEFRPLIEILRELKALALKKASGFLFIVTEENHSCIVRLNAGQIEEVVFRMLRNDEAVQRLTMVNAAKARFQTDPGAGMGKPSLLSDDSRQWLMGGFEHDLGGAPAAPRAPVAPAVVTAAATPVAAPSPASASVGGGSAPDERVRDALEKVALNYLGPIAGMLCDEAWEASSDIEQVLNQLGANLSTPQETQKFMADARVALAKLR
;
A
#
# COMPACT_ATOMS: atom_id res chain seq x y z
N MET A 1 -24.36 7.62 -25.12
CA MET A 1 -24.61 6.30 -24.49
C MET A 1 -23.28 5.58 -24.45
N SER A 2 -22.57 5.60 -23.32
CA SER A 2 -21.27 4.95 -23.19
C SER A 2 -21.38 4.00 -22.00
N THR A 3 -21.90 2.81 -22.27
CA THR A 3 -22.24 1.77 -21.29
C THR A 3 -21.13 0.72 -21.20
N GLU A 4 -19.89 1.11 -21.48
CA GLU A 4 -18.76 0.19 -21.51
C GLU A 4 -18.00 0.27 -20.19
N PHE A 5 -17.58 -0.90 -19.70
CA PHE A 5 -16.69 -1.00 -18.55
C PHE A 5 -15.33 -0.43 -18.95
N ARG A 6 -14.96 0.66 -18.31
CA ARG A 6 -13.67 1.33 -18.48
C ARG A 6 -12.84 1.11 -17.22
N PRO A 7 -11.50 1.12 -17.32
CA PRO A 7 -10.66 1.01 -16.15
C PRO A 7 -10.95 2.16 -15.19
N LEU A 8 -10.94 1.89 -13.88
CA LEU A 8 -11.34 2.86 -12.86
C LEU A 8 -10.57 4.19 -12.96
N ILE A 9 -9.29 4.12 -13.32
CA ILE A 9 -8.41 5.26 -13.57
C ILE A 9 -9.02 6.30 -14.52
N GLU A 10 -9.69 5.85 -15.59
CA GLU A 10 -10.33 6.73 -16.58
C GLU A 10 -11.57 7.41 -16.01
N ILE A 11 -12.32 6.69 -15.17
CA ILE A 11 -13.49 7.23 -14.47
C ILE A 11 -13.07 8.29 -13.45
N LEU A 12 -12.02 8.01 -12.68
CA LEU A 12 -11.49 8.96 -11.69
C LEU A 12 -10.88 10.19 -12.37
N ARG A 13 -10.24 10.03 -13.52
CA ARG A 13 -9.80 11.17 -14.35
C ARG A 13 -10.98 12.02 -14.82
N GLU A 14 -12.10 11.40 -15.21
CA GLU A 14 -13.33 12.12 -15.55
C GLU A 14 -13.92 12.86 -14.33
N LEU A 15 -13.96 12.20 -13.16
CA LEU A 15 -14.36 12.83 -11.89
C LEU A 15 -13.48 14.05 -11.56
N LYS A 16 -12.16 13.92 -11.69
CA LYS A 16 -11.19 15.02 -11.50
C LYS A 16 -11.46 16.17 -12.47
N ALA A 17 -11.73 15.88 -13.74
CA ALA A 17 -12.06 16.91 -14.73
C ALA A 17 -13.39 17.63 -14.40
N LEU A 18 -14.39 16.90 -13.89
CA LEU A 18 -15.66 17.48 -13.41
C LEU A 18 -15.43 18.34 -12.17
N ALA A 19 -14.56 17.90 -11.26
CA ALA A 19 -14.18 18.64 -10.07
C ALA A 19 -13.50 19.98 -10.44
N LEU A 20 -12.54 19.94 -11.38
CA LEU A 20 -11.87 21.14 -11.91
C LEU A 20 -12.83 22.12 -12.59
N LYS A 21 -13.86 21.62 -13.27
CA LYS A 21 -14.93 22.43 -13.87
C LYS A 21 -15.93 22.99 -12.86
N LYS A 22 -15.73 22.72 -11.57
CA LYS A 22 -16.66 23.07 -10.48
C LYS A 22 -18.09 22.58 -10.74
N ALA A 23 -18.21 21.42 -11.39
CA ALA A 23 -19.51 20.81 -11.63
C ALA A 23 -20.15 20.41 -10.28
N SER A 24 -21.48 20.40 -10.26
CA SER A 24 -22.26 19.90 -9.12
C SER A 24 -23.20 18.81 -9.61
N GLY A 25 -23.28 17.71 -8.88
CA GLY A 25 -24.10 16.56 -9.26
C GLY A 25 -23.67 15.26 -8.59
N PHE A 26 -24.12 14.16 -9.18
CA PHE A 26 -23.87 12.81 -8.69
C PHE A 26 -23.18 11.99 -9.79
N LEU A 27 -22.06 11.37 -9.44
CA LEU A 27 -21.40 10.39 -10.28
C LEU A 27 -21.80 8.98 -9.82
N PHE A 28 -22.57 8.30 -10.64
CA PHE A 28 -22.97 6.92 -10.42
C PHE A 28 -21.97 5.99 -11.09
N ILE A 29 -21.26 5.21 -10.31
CA ILE A 29 -20.29 4.22 -10.73
C ILE A 29 -20.90 2.83 -10.46
N VAL A 30 -20.82 1.93 -11.43
CA VAL A 30 -21.23 0.53 -11.26
C VAL A 30 -20.05 -0.34 -11.64
N THR A 31 -19.56 -1.13 -10.71
CA THR A 31 -18.41 -2.02 -10.92
C THR A 31 -18.80 -3.25 -11.74
N GLU A 32 -17.81 -3.99 -12.24
CA GLU A 32 -17.99 -5.29 -12.89
C GLU A 32 -18.72 -6.31 -12.01
N GLU A 33 -18.49 -6.27 -10.70
CA GLU A 33 -19.17 -7.07 -9.67
C GLU A 33 -20.62 -6.61 -9.38
N ASN A 34 -21.16 -5.66 -10.16
CA ASN A 34 -22.47 -5.05 -9.94
C ASN A 34 -22.59 -4.24 -8.64
N HIS A 35 -21.48 -3.77 -8.07
CA HIS A 35 -21.52 -2.88 -6.92
C HIS A 35 -21.80 -1.44 -7.38
N SER A 36 -22.79 -0.81 -6.75
CA SER A 36 -23.10 0.60 -6.99
C SER A 36 -22.27 1.49 -6.06
N CYS A 37 -21.67 2.52 -6.66
CA CYS A 37 -20.96 3.58 -5.98
C CYS A 37 -21.52 4.92 -6.44
N ILE A 38 -21.75 5.83 -5.49
CA ILE A 38 -22.30 7.16 -5.75
C ILE A 38 -21.34 8.16 -5.14
N VAL A 39 -20.80 9.05 -5.97
CA VAL A 39 -19.96 10.15 -5.53
C VAL A 39 -20.75 11.45 -5.70
N ARG A 40 -20.93 12.18 -4.61
CA ARG A 40 -21.55 13.51 -4.62
C ARG A 40 -20.47 14.57 -4.84
N LEU A 41 -20.67 15.39 -5.85
CA LEU A 41 -19.82 16.52 -6.20
C LEU A 41 -20.62 17.83 -6.01
N ASN A 42 -20.06 18.80 -5.30
CA ASN A 42 -20.64 20.14 -5.13
C ASN A 42 -19.58 21.19 -5.45
N ALA A 43 -19.83 22.05 -6.44
CA ALA A 43 -18.93 23.14 -6.84
C ALA A 43 -17.46 22.70 -7.05
N GLY A 44 -17.24 21.44 -7.43
CA GLY A 44 -15.92 20.84 -7.58
C GLY A 44 -15.32 20.17 -6.34
N GLN A 45 -16.03 20.18 -5.21
CA GLN A 45 -15.67 19.47 -3.99
C GLN A 45 -16.41 18.13 -3.91
N ILE A 46 -15.69 17.08 -3.56
CA ILE A 46 -16.28 15.76 -3.29
C ILE A 46 -16.74 15.76 -1.85
N GLU A 47 -18.05 15.64 -1.66
CA GLU A 47 -18.67 15.81 -0.36
C GLU A 47 -19.03 14.49 0.31
N GLU A 48 -19.36 13.49 -0.50
CA GLU A 48 -19.82 12.20 -0.01
C GLU A 48 -19.51 11.14 -1.05
N VAL A 49 -19.04 9.98 -0.58
CA VAL A 49 -18.83 8.80 -1.40
C VAL A 49 -19.56 7.65 -0.72
N VAL A 50 -20.39 6.92 -1.45
CA VAL A 50 -21.11 5.76 -0.93
C VAL A 50 -20.86 4.60 -1.85
N PHE A 51 -20.34 3.50 -1.32
CA PHE A 51 -20.10 2.27 -2.07
C PHE A 51 -20.89 1.14 -1.42
N ARG A 52 -21.96 0.67 -2.05
CA ARG A 52 -22.85 -0.37 -1.54
C ARG A 52 -23.40 -0.07 -0.13
N MET A 53 -22.73 -0.54 0.93
CA MET A 53 -23.06 -0.27 2.34
C MET A 53 -22.01 0.57 3.07
N LEU A 54 -20.88 0.85 2.42
CA LEU A 54 -19.75 1.61 2.93
C LEU A 54 -19.89 3.08 2.57
N ARG A 55 -19.33 3.95 3.40
CA ARG A 55 -19.39 5.40 3.22
C ARG A 55 -18.01 6.03 3.38
N ASN A 56 -17.80 7.12 2.66
CA ASN A 56 -16.63 7.98 2.73
C ASN A 56 -15.32 7.19 2.56
N ASP A 57 -14.47 7.17 3.59
CA ASP A 57 -13.15 6.54 3.57
C ASP A 57 -13.21 5.05 3.19
N GLU A 58 -14.10 4.28 3.81
CA GLU A 58 -14.26 2.85 3.50
C GLU A 58 -14.73 2.63 2.05
N ALA A 59 -15.53 3.56 1.53
CA ALA A 59 -16.00 3.50 0.15
C ALA A 59 -14.87 3.80 -0.84
N VAL A 60 -13.98 4.76 -0.52
CA VAL A 60 -12.79 5.07 -1.30
C VAL A 60 -11.80 3.91 -1.26
N GLN A 61 -11.58 3.30 -0.10
CA GLN A 61 -10.71 2.14 0.05
C GLN A 61 -11.21 0.93 -0.75
N ARG A 62 -12.53 0.70 -0.83
CA ARG A 62 -13.06 -0.32 -1.74
C ARG A 62 -12.94 0.05 -3.20
N LEU A 63 -13.03 1.34 -3.52
CA LEU A 63 -12.87 1.81 -4.88
C LEU A 63 -11.48 1.44 -5.41
N THR A 64 -10.41 1.51 -4.61
CA THR A 64 -9.04 1.19 -5.07
C THR A 64 -8.88 -0.26 -5.54
N MET A 65 -9.73 -1.18 -5.06
CA MET A 65 -9.72 -2.60 -5.44
C MET A 65 -10.51 -2.88 -6.72
N VAL A 66 -11.22 -1.89 -7.28
CA VAL A 66 -12.04 -2.05 -8.48
C VAL A 66 -11.18 -1.90 -9.73
N ASN A 67 -11.17 -2.93 -10.57
CA ASN A 67 -10.40 -2.91 -11.81
C ASN A 67 -11.14 -2.16 -12.92
N ALA A 68 -12.38 -2.58 -13.22
CA ALA A 68 -13.22 -1.93 -14.21
C ALA A 68 -14.60 -1.54 -13.67
N ALA A 69 -15.08 -0.38 -14.09
CA ALA A 69 -16.41 0.11 -13.77
C ALA A 69 -17.01 0.88 -14.95
N LYS A 70 -18.32 1.13 -14.89
CA LYS A 70 -18.99 2.11 -15.74
C LYS A 70 -19.40 3.29 -14.88
N ALA A 71 -19.23 4.49 -15.40
CA ALA A 71 -19.61 5.71 -14.70
C ALA A 71 -20.63 6.50 -15.51
N ARG A 72 -21.54 7.16 -14.79
CA ARG A 72 -22.51 8.09 -15.35
C ARG A 72 -22.60 9.30 -14.44
N PHE A 73 -22.18 10.44 -14.96
CA PHE A 73 -22.40 11.72 -14.29
C PHE A 73 -23.81 12.23 -14.55
N GLN A 74 -24.50 12.62 -13.49
CA GLN A 74 -25.77 13.33 -13.54
C GLN A 74 -25.56 14.68 -12.87
N THR A 75 -25.52 15.75 -13.68
CA THR A 75 -25.44 17.12 -13.20
C THR A 75 -26.70 17.44 -12.40
N ASP A 76 -26.52 17.90 -11.17
CA ASP A 76 -27.60 18.38 -10.32
C ASP A 76 -27.12 19.65 -9.62
N PRO A 77 -27.65 20.83 -10.01
CA PRO A 77 -27.23 22.11 -9.45
C PRO A 77 -27.66 22.31 -7.98
N GLY A 78 -28.48 21.42 -7.42
CA GLY A 78 -28.88 21.41 -6.01
C GLY A 78 -28.06 20.44 -5.13
N ALA A 79 -27.16 19.65 -5.71
CA ALA A 79 -26.44 18.61 -5.02
C ALA A 79 -25.42 19.24 -4.06
N GLY A 80 -25.75 19.28 -2.76
CA GLY A 80 -24.84 19.78 -1.71
C GLY A 80 -25.29 21.06 -0.99
N MET A 81 -26.54 21.50 -1.12
CA MET A 81 -27.08 22.49 -0.18
C MET A 81 -27.14 21.89 1.25
N GLY A 82 -26.10 22.13 2.05
CA GLY A 82 -26.17 22.08 3.52
C GLY A 82 -25.70 20.81 4.23
N LYS A 83 -24.92 19.93 3.58
CA LYS A 83 -24.38 18.72 4.24
C LYS A 83 -22.86 18.80 4.33
N PRO A 84 -22.24 18.86 5.52
CA PRO A 84 -20.80 18.91 5.64
C PRO A 84 -20.17 17.68 4.98
N SER A 85 -19.06 17.89 4.26
CA SER A 85 -18.20 16.82 3.78
C SER A 85 -17.82 15.90 4.94
N LEU A 86 -18.21 14.62 4.85
CA LEU A 86 -17.80 13.58 5.80
C LEU A 86 -16.58 12.79 5.32
N LEU A 87 -15.99 13.22 4.20
CA LEU A 87 -14.77 12.65 3.63
C LEU A 87 -13.55 13.23 4.35
N SER A 88 -12.62 12.36 4.74
CA SER A 88 -11.30 12.77 5.24
C SER A 88 -10.53 13.53 4.17
N ASP A 89 -9.62 14.41 4.59
CA ASP A 89 -8.76 15.17 3.67
C ASP A 89 -7.90 14.25 2.77
N ASP A 90 -7.38 13.16 3.34
CA ASP A 90 -6.57 12.17 2.61
C ASP A 90 -7.36 11.51 1.46
N SER A 91 -8.56 11.00 1.76
CA SER A 91 -9.50 10.46 0.77
C SER A 91 -9.87 11.48 -0.32
N ARG A 92 -10.02 12.76 0.02
CA ARG A 92 -10.29 13.83 -0.96
C ARG A 92 -9.09 14.05 -1.86
N GLN A 93 -7.90 14.14 -1.28
CA GLN A 93 -6.67 14.30 -2.02
C GLN A 93 -6.41 13.10 -2.95
N TRP A 94 -6.73 11.89 -2.48
CA TRP A 94 -6.64 10.69 -3.29
C TRP A 94 -7.55 10.77 -4.51
N LEU A 95 -8.84 11.08 -4.35
CA LEU A 95 -9.80 11.24 -5.46
C LEU A 95 -9.47 12.40 -6.41
N MET A 96 -8.74 13.42 -5.94
CA MET A 96 -8.33 14.57 -6.76
C MET A 96 -7.04 14.32 -7.57
N GLY A 97 -6.33 13.22 -7.33
CA GLY A 97 -5.14 12.88 -8.11
C GLY A 97 -4.20 11.85 -7.49
N GLY A 98 -4.35 11.51 -6.21
CA GLY A 98 -3.57 10.41 -5.61
C GLY A 98 -3.84 9.06 -6.26
N PHE A 99 -5.04 8.85 -6.80
CA PHE A 99 -5.42 7.63 -7.51
C PHE A 99 -4.54 7.35 -8.74
N GLU A 100 -3.92 8.37 -9.36
CA GLU A 100 -3.03 8.17 -10.51
C GLU A 100 -1.72 7.48 -10.11
N HIS A 101 -1.29 7.64 -8.86
CA HIS A 101 -0.12 6.96 -8.31
C HIS A 101 -0.42 5.50 -7.91
N ASP A 102 -1.63 5.26 -7.42
CA ASP A 102 -2.07 3.97 -6.88
C ASP A 102 -2.56 3.02 -7.99
N LEU A 103 -3.41 3.52 -8.90
CA LEU A 103 -4.04 2.74 -9.98
C LEU A 103 -3.31 2.88 -11.32
N GLY A 104 -2.59 3.99 -11.52
CA GLY A 104 -2.05 4.39 -12.81
C GLY A 104 -0.73 3.73 -13.20
N GLY A 105 -0.27 2.71 -12.46
CA GLY A 105 0.98 1.98 -12.64
C GLY A 105 1.70 2.16 -13.98
N ALA A 106 2.42 3.27 -14.13
CA ALA A 106 3.75 3.21 -14.72
C ALA A 106 4.65 2.61 -13.63
N PRO A 107 5.62 1.75 -13.97
CA PRO A 107 6.57 1.26 -12.98
C PRO A 107 7.14 2.48 -12.29
N ALA A 108 7.03 2.51 -10.96
CA ALA A 108 7.84 3.39 -10.14
C ALA A 108 9.29 3.02 -10.45
N ALA A 109 9.87 3.70 -11.44
CA ALA A 109 11.30 3.89 -11.50
C ALA A 109 11.67 4.39 -10.09
N PRO A 110 12.65 3.75 -9.44
CA PRO A 110 13.03 4.09 -8.08
C PRO A 110 13.25 5.60 -8.04
N ARG A 111 12.55 6.30 -7.13
CA ARG A 111 12.88 7.68 -6.83
C ARG A 111 14.33 7.65 -6.34
N ALA A 112 15.24 7.99 -7.25
CA ALA A 112 16.63 8.21 -6.95
C ALA A 112 16.68 9.19 -5.77
N PRO A 113 17.35 8.86 -4.66
CA PRO A 113 17.61 9.85 -3.62
C PRO A 113 18.42 10.98 -4.28
N VAL A 114 17.80 12.15 -4.33
CA VAL A 114 18.48 13.40 -4.68
C VAL A 114 19.65 13.55 -3.71
N ALA A 115 20.86 13.46 -4.25
CA ALA A 115 22.07 13.81 -3.55
C ALA A 115 22.08 15.33 -3.26
N PRO A 116 22.44 15.74 -2.04
CA PRO A 116 23.27 16.91 -1.85
C PRO A 116 24.71 16.42 -1.68
N ALA A 117 25.55 16.73 -2.67
CA ALA A 117 26.99 16.75 -2.53
C ALA A 117 27.44 17.93 -1.65
N VAL A 118 28.66 17.81 -1.13
CA VAL A 118 29.53 18.76 -0.39
C VAL A 118 29.35 18.73 1.14
N VAL A 119 30.36 18.47 1.98
CA VAL A 119 31.77 18.91 1.95
C VAL A 119 32.73 17.92 2.64
N THR A 120 33.97 17.98 2.16
CA THR A 120 35.21 17.29 2.54
C THR A 120 35.76 17.69 3.92
N ALA A 121 36.65 16.83 4.46
CA ALA A 121 37.69 17.05 5.49
C ALA A 121 37.27 16.77 6.95
N ALA A 122 38.06 16.15 7.83
CA ALA A 122 39.47 15.75 7.80
C ALA A 122 39.70 14.54 8.73
N ALA A 123 40.78 13.82 8.45
CA ALA A 123 41.27 12.66 9.18
C ALA A 123 41.64 12.93 10.65
N THR A 124 41.48 11.90 11.48
CA THR A 124 42.45 11.54 12.54
C THR A 124 42.27 10.05 12.89
N PRO A 125 43.30 9.20 12.71
CA PRO A 125 43.31 7.85 13.23
C PRO A 125 44.04 7.86 14.58
N VAL A 126 43.37 7.42 15.66
CA VAL A 126 44.07 6.99 16.86
C VAL A 126 43.50 5.66 17.32
N ALA A 127 44.32 4.64 17.13
CA ALA A 127 44.14 3.29 17.59
C ALA A 127 44.25 3.20 19.12
N ALA A 128 43.43 2.33 19.71
CA ALA A 128 43.80 1.52 20.86
C ALA A 128 43.01 0.21 20.83
N PRO A 129 43.65 -0.96 20.70
CA PRO A 129 43.00 -2.24 20.87
C PRO A 129 43.02 -2.62 22.36
N SER A 130 41.87 -3.03 22.89
CA SER A 130 41.80 -3.80 24.13
C SER A 130 40.96 -5.05 23.86
N PRO A 131 41.60 -6.23 23.78
CA PRO A 131 40.93 -7.52 23.66
C PRO A 131 40.76 -8.15 25.05
N ALA A 132 39.55 -8.63 25.36
CA ALA A 132 39.25 -9.78 26.23
C ALA A 132 37.73 -9.78 26.50
N SER A 133 36.95 -10.55 25.74
CA SER A 133 36.53 -11.93 26.07
C SER A 133 35.34 -11.93 27.04
N ALA A 134 34.12 -12.06 26.52
CA ALA A 134 33.48 -13.30 26.06
C ALA A 134 33.05 -14.19 27.23
N SER A 135 31.75 -14.50 27.27
CA SER A 135 31.07 -15.67 27.87
C SER A 135 29.62 -15.25 28.19
N VAL A 136 28.53 -15.93 27.87
CA VAL A 136 28.19 -17.26 27.35
C VAL A 136 26.75 -17.09 26.82
N GLY A 137 26.43 -17.46 25.59
CA GLY A 137 25.75 -18.74 25.38
C GLY A 137 25.56 -19.02 23.90
N GLY A 138 26.28 -20.03 23.41
CA GLY A 138 26.02 -20.64 22.12
C GLY A 138 24.77 -21.52 22.17
N GLY A 139 24.09 -21.55 21.03
CA GLY A 139 22.87 -22.31 20.73
C GLY A 139 21.87 -21.33 20.11
N SER A 140 21.80 -21.09 18.80
CA SER A 140 21.87 -22.03 17.68
C SER A 140 22.39 -21.33 16.42
N ALA A 141 23.60 -21.64 15.97
CA ALA A 141 24.18 -21.14 14.72
C ALA A 141 23.42 -21.48 13.40
N PRO A 142 22.55 -22.52 13.30
CA PRO A 142 21.69 -22.65 12.11
C PRO A 142 20.57 -21.62 12.08
N ASP A 143 20.13 -21.17 13.25
CA ASP A 143 18.96 -20.33 13.44
C ASP A 143 19.21 -18.90 12.95
N GLU A 144 20.41 -18.38 13.18
CA GLU A 144 20.86 -17.07 12.66
C GLU A 144 20.94 -17.04 11.13
N ARG A 145 21.44 -18.12 10.49
CA ARG A 145 21.48 -18.20 9.02
C ARG A 145 20.09 -18.36 8.43
N VAL A 146 19.24 -19.14 9.09
CA VAL A 146 17.82 -19.33 8.77
C VAL A 146 17.08 -17.99 8.87
N ARG A 147 17.31 -17.23 9.94
CA ARG A 147 16.75 -15.90 10.17
C ARG A 147 17.25 -14.89 9.14
N ASP A 148 18.55 -14.84 8.85
CA ASP A 148 19.11 -13.93 7.83
C ASP A 148 18.51 -14.22 6.45
N ALA A 149 18.43 -15.49 6.05
CA ALA A 149 17.81 -15.87 4.78
C ALA A 149 16.32 -15.53 4.74
N LEU A 150 15.60 -15.75 5.85
CA LEU A 150 14.19 -15.43 5.96
C LEU A 150 13.95 -13.91 5.93
N GLU A 151 14.76 -13.13 6.63
CA GLU A 151 14.72 -11.67 6.62
C GLU A 151 15.00 -11.13 5.23
N LYS A 152 15.95 -11.72 4.49
CA LYS A 152 16.24 -11.34 3.10
C LYS A 152 15.05 -11.56 2.18
N VAL A 153 14.36 -12.70 2.33
CA VAL A 153 13.13 -12.99 1.59
C VAL A 153 12.05 -12.01 2.03
N ALA A 154 11.85 -11.81 3.33
CA ALA A 154 10.85 -10.91 3.89
C ALA A 154 11.08 -9.45 3.45
N LEU A 155 12.32 -8.97 3.34
CA LEU A 155 12.67 -7.64 2.82
C LEU A 155 12.20 -7.45 1.38
N ASN A 156 12.17 -8.50 0.57
CA ASN A 156 11.71 -8.43 -0.81
C ASN A 156 10.18 -8.31 -0.95
N TYR A 157 9.42 -8.71 0.08
CA TYR A 157 7.95 -8.69 0.06
C TYR A 157 7.35 -7.63 1.01
N LEU A 158 7.83 -7.55 2.25
CA LEU A 158 7.38 -6.62 3.27
C LEU A 158 8.18 -5.31 3.28
N GLY A 159 9.32 -5.25 2.59
CA GLY A 159 10.15 -4.04 2.54
C GLY A 159 10.82 -3.74 3.89
N PRO A 160 11.10 -2.46 4.23
CA PRO A 160 11.94 -2.11 5.38
C PRO A 160 11.38 -2.50 6.75
N ILE A 161 10.09 -2.83 6.85
CA ILE A 161 9.48 -3.34 8.09
C ILE A 161 9.77 -4.84 8.33
N ALA A 162 10.33 -5.55 7.34
CA ALA A 162 10.60 -6.98 7.42
C ALA A 162 11.50 -7.37 8.60
N GLY A 163 12.53 -6.57 8.90
CA GLY A 163 13.44 -6.86 10.02
C GLY A 163 12.74 -6.83 11.38
N MET A 164 11.84 -5.86 11.60
CA MET A 164 11.03 -5.80 12.82
C MET A 164 10.03 -6.95 12.91
N LEU A 165 9.36 -7.30 11.80
CA LEU A 165 8.41 -8.42 11.77
C LEU A 165 9.08 -9.78 11.92
N CYS A 166 10.30 -9.95 11.39
CA CYS A 166 11.09 -11.16 11.60
C CYS A 166 11.54 -11.30 13.05
N ASP A 167 11.91 -10.19 13.72
CA ASP A 167 12.26 -10.20 15.14
C ASP A 167 11.03 -10.54 16.00
N GLU A 168 9.90 -9.87 15.78
CA GLU A 168 8.66 -10.09 16.52
C GLU A 168 8.09 -11.52 16.33
N ALA A 169 8.16 -12.06 15.11
CA ALA A 169 7.73 -13.43 14.83
C ALA A 169 8.64 -14.47 15.51
N TRP A 170 9.96 -14.22 15.58
CA TRP A 170 10.92 -15.08 16.26
C TRP A 170 10.82 -14.99 17.79
N GLU A 171 10.51 -13.81 18.34
CA GLU A 171 10.22 -13.63 19.76
C GLU A 171 8.91 -14.33 20.17
N ALA A 172 7.89 -14.30 19.31
CA ALA A 172 6.61 -14.95 19.56
C ALA A 172 6.66 -16.49 19.40
N SER A 173 7.49 -17.01 18.50
CA SER A 173 7.61 -18.46 18.25
C SER A 173 8.95 -18.82 17.63
N SER A 174 9.61 -19.85 18.16
CA SER A 174 10.86 -20.40 17.59
C SER A 174 10.64 -21.45 16.50
N ASP A 175 9.39 -21.71 16.12
CA ASP A 175 9.02 -22.64 15.06
C ASP A 175 9.00 -21.93 13.71
N ILE A 176 9.87 -22.36 12.79
CA ILE A 176 10.00 -21.78 11.44
C ILE A 176 8.66 -21.74 10.69
N GLU A 177 7.82 -22.77 10.82
CA GLU A 177 6.49 -22.82 10.19
C GLU A 177 5.53 -21.78 10.80
N GLN A 178 5.62 -21.51 12.11
CA GLN A 178 4.83 -20.47 12.79
C GLN A 178 5.31 -19.08 12.42
N VAL A 179 6.64 -18.87 12.37
CA VAL A 179 7.26 -17.63 11.93
C VAL A 179 6.83 -17.31 10.49
N LEU A 180 6.89 -18.30 9.57
CA LEU A 180 6.41 -18.16 8.20
C LEU A 180 4.93 -17.82 8.10
N ASN A 181 4.10 -18.40 8.97
CA ASN A 181 2.67 -18.12 9.01
C ASN A 181 2.40 -16.70 9.54
N GLN A 182 3.10 -16.26 10.58
CA GLN A 182 3.03 -14.90 11.12
C GLN A 182 3.47 -13.84 10.09
N LEU A 183 4.64 -14.01 9.48
CA LEU A 183 5.09 -13.14 8.38
C LEU A 183 4.14 -13.20 7.18
N GLY A 184 3.59 -14.39 6.89
CA GLY A 184 2.61 -14.61 5.85
C GLY A 184 1.27 -13.91 6.07
N ALA A 185 0.84 -13.80 7.33
CA ALA A 185 -0.39 -13.12 7.74
C ALA A 185 -0.28 -11.59 7.64
N ASN A 186 0.94 -11.05 7.62
CA ASN A 186 1.21 -9.63 7.43
C ASN A 186 1.26 -9.21 5.94
N LEU A 187 1.16 -10.17 5.01
CA LEU A 187 1.11 -9.89 3.57
C LEU A 187 -0.33 -9.59 3.12
N SER A 188 -0.49 -8.58 2.28
CA SER A 188 -1.79 -8.08 1.84
C SER A 188 -2.57 -9.04 0.93
N THR A 189 -1.90 -10.00 0.29
CA THR A 189 -2.55 -10.94 -0.63
C THR A 189 -2.17 -12.40 -0.38
N PRO A 190 -3.13 -13.34 -0.53
CA PRO A 190 -2.87 -14.77 -0.33
C PRO A 190 -1.94 -15.39 -1.40
N GLN A 191 -1.75 -14.69 -2.52
CA GLN A 191 -0.79 -15.08 -3.57
C GLN A 191 0.65 -14.70 -3.17
N GLU A 192 0.85 -13.53 -2.57
CA GLU A 192 2.15 -13.13 -2.02
C GLU A 192 2.53 -14.00 -0.82
N THR A 193 1.59 -14.32 0.07
CA THR A 193 1.82 -15.25 1.18
C THR A 193 2.31 -16.61 0.69
N GLN A 194 1.68 -17.18 -0.34
CA GLN A 194 2.10 -18.45 -0.92
C GLN A 194 3.48 -18.36 -1.59
N LYS A 195 3.75 -17.27 -2.32
CA LYS A 195 5.08 -17.05 -2.92
C LYS A 195 6.15 -16.90 -1.85
N PHE A 196 5.90 -16.09 -0.82
CA PHE A 196 6.81 -15.89 0.31
C PHE A 196 7.11 -17.21 1.02
N MET A 197 6.10 -18.02 1.34
CA MET A 197 6.30 -19.33 1.98
C MET A 197 7.11 -20.29 1.10
N ALA A 198 6.86 -20.30 -0.22
CA ALA A 198 7.61 -21.13 -1.16
C ALA A 198 9.07 -20.67 -1.26
N ASP A 199 9.31 -19.37 -1.40
CA ASP A 199 10.66 -18.80 -1.53
C ASP A 199 11.46 -18.96 -0.24
N ALA A 200 10.82 -18.76 0.91
CA ALA A 200 11.44 -19.00 2.20
C ALA A 200 11.77 -20.47 2.42
N ARG A 201 10.88 -21.42 2.09
CA ARG A 201 11.22 -22.86 2.13
C ARG A 201 12.39 -23.22 1.22
N VAL A 202 12.48 -22.61 0.03
CA VAL A 202 13.62 -22.81 -0.89
C VAL A 202 14.91 -22.21 -0.33
N ALA A 203 14.84 -21.03 0.28
CA ALA A 203 16.00 -20.39 0.93
C ALA A 203 16.50 -21.23 2.12
N LEU A 204 15.59 -21.79 2.92
CA LEU A 204 15.91 -22.70 4.02
C LEU A 204 16.50 -24.03 3.53
N ALA A 205 15.98 -24.57 2.42
CA ALA A 205 16.51 -25.78 1.81
C ALA A 205 17.92 -25.59 1.23
N LYS A 206 18.29 -24.36 0.84
CA LYS A 206 19.65 -24.02 0.37
C LYS A 206 20.68 -23.89 1.50
N LEU A 207 20.22 -23.75 2.75
CA LEU A 207 21.07 -23.63 3.94
C LEU A 207 21.34 -24.98 4.64
N ARG A 208 20.61 -26.03 4.23
CA ARG A 208 20.67 -27.38 4.79
C ARG A 208 21.62 -28.27 4.01
#